data_AF-A0A1G6WME5-F1
#
_entry.id   AF-A0A1G6WME5-F1
#
_cell.length_a   1.000
_cell.length_b   1.000
_cell.length_c   1.000
_cell.angle_alpha   90.00
_cell.angle_beta   90.00
_cell.angle_gamma   90.00
#
_symmetry.space_group_name_H-M   'P 1'
#
loop_
_entity.id
_entity.type
_entity.pdbx_description
1 polymer ?
#
loop_
_entity_poly.entity_id
_entity_poly.type
_entity_poly.pdbx_seq_one_letter_code
_entity_poly.pdbx_strand_id
1 'polypeptide(L)'
;MTKIHRLAGIVDVDGLQYEWELRSEPQWAESEGWKGMTVALLQKDTQRGALLEFPPPKRLLKGLQRGRLQVSDAIVSRGIRAALLAGWEPASRGKPVVFTVDADGN
;
A
#
# COMPACT_ATOMS: atom_id res chain seq x y z
N MET A 1 -6.52 -11.14 22.12
CA MET A 1 -6.73 -11.49 20.70
C MET A 1 -6.90 -10.19 19.92
N THR A 2 -5.81 -9.64 19.39
CA THR A 2 -5.87 -8.39 18.62
C THR A 2 -6.50 -8.70 17.28
N LYS A 3 -7.75 -8.29 17.06
CA LYS A 3 -8.36 -8.30 15.72
C LYS A 3 -7.48 -7.41 14.85
N ILE A 4 -6.61 -8.03 14.06
CA ILE A 4 -5.95 -7.39 12.94
C ILE A 4 -7.08 -7.04 12.00
N HIS A 5 -7.58 -5.80 12.08
CA HIS A 5 -8.52 -5.30 11.10
C HIS A 5 -7.73 -5.20 9.80
N ARG A 6 -7.82 -6.23 8.95
CA ARG A 6 -7.31 -6.12 7.58
C ARG A 6 -7.97 -4.89 6.97
N LEU A 7 -7.16 -3.86 6.75
CA LEU A 7 -7.59 -2.65 6.06
C LEU A 7 -7.73 -3.04 4.59
N ALA A 8 -8.96 -3.12 4.11
CA ALA A 8 -9.26 -3.41 2.72
C ALA A 8 -10.40 -2.50 2.27
N GLY A 9 -10.41 -2.17 0.98
CA GLY A 9 -11.41 -1.29 0.41
C GLY A 9 -11.35 -1.26 -1.10
N ILE A 10 -12.24 -0.45 -1.68
CA ILE A 10 -12.31 -0.21 -3.11
C ILE A 10 -12.23 1.30 -3.32
N VAL A 11 -11.38 1.73 -4.23
CA VAL A 11 -11.23 3.14 -4.62
C VAL A 11 -11.47 3.29 -6.11
N ASP A 12 -12.02 4.42 -6.51
CA ASP A 12 -12.11 4.80 -7.91
C ASP A 12 -10.93 5.72 -8.25
N VAL A 13 -10.11 5.33 -9.22
CA VAL A 13 -8.99 6.14 -9.71
C VAL A 13 -9.12 6.24 -11.21
N ASP A 14 -9.23 7.47 -11.72
CA ASP A 14 -9.36 7.75 -13.15
C ASP A 14 -10.53 6.99 -13.82
N GLY A 15 -11.62 6.77 -13.08
CA GLY A 15 -12.83 6.08 -13.56
C GLY A 15 -12.72 4.56 -13.58
N LEU A 16 -11.64 3.99 -13.01
CA LEU A 16 -11.43 2.56 -12.85
C LEU A 16 -11.51 2.20 -11.38
N GLN A 17 -12.19 1.09 -11.07
CA GLN A 17 -12.28 0.57 -9.72
C GLN A 17 -11.05 -0.28 -9.38
N TYR A 18 -10.37 0.08 -8.29
CA TYR A 18 -9.25 -0.65 -7.74
C TYR A 18 -9.57 -1.13 -6.34
N GLU A 19 -9.44 -2.43 -6.14
CA GLU A 19 -9.51 -3.06 -4.84
C GLU A 19 -8.11 -2.99 -4.20
N TRP A 20 -8.08 -2.69 -2.91
CA TRP A 20 -6.85 -2.67 -2.15
C TRP A 20 -7.00 -3.45 -0.85
N GLU A 21 -5.92 -4.12 -0.44
CA GLU A 21 -5.85 -4.88 0.80
C GLU A 21 -4.47 -4.69 1.43
N LEU A 22 -4.46 -4.28 2.70
CA LEU A 22 -3.26 -4.23 3.51
C LEU A 22 -2.82 -5.66 3.85
N ARG A 23 -1.70 -6.07 3.25
CA ARG A 23 -1.08 -7.39 3.46
C ARG A 23 -0.23 -7.41 4.73
N SER A 24 0.49 -6.32 5.00
CA SER A 24 1.37 -6.21 6.16
C SER A 24 1.29 -4.81 6.74
N GLU A 25 1.03 -4.72 8.05
CA GLU A 25 1.07 -3.46 8.80
C GLU A 25 2.52 -3.15 9.21
N PRO A 26 2.86 -1.86 9.35
CA PRO A 26 4.16 -1.48 9.87
C PRO A 26 4.24 -1.86 11.34
N GLN A 27 5.21 -2.72 11.61
CA GLN A 27 5.45 -3.27 12.93
C GLN A 27 6.88 -2.98 13.35
N TRP A 28 7.03 -2.63 14.61
CA TRP A 28 8.33 -2.56 15.25
C TRP A 28 8.78 -3.98 15.60
N ALA A 29 9.90 -4.40 15.05
CA ALA A 29 10.60 -5.61 15.45
C ALA A 29 11.85 -5.20 16.21
N GLU A 30 12.04 -5.71 17.43
CA GLU A 30 13.20 -5.36 18.27
C GLU A 30 14.54 -5.72 17.61
N SER A 31 14.57 -6.76 16.76
CA SER A 31 15.78 -7.23 16.07
C SER A 31 16.00 -6.64 14.67
N GLU A 32 14.94 -6.26 13.96
CA GLU A 32 15.01 -5.78 12.56
C GLU A 32 14.64 -4.28 12.41
N GLY A 33 14.23 -3.63 13.49
CA GLY A 33 13.74 -2.26 13.49
C GLY A 33 12.31 -2.14 12.94
N TRP A 34 11.98 -0.98 12.36
CA TRP A 34 10.67 -0.79 11.75
C TRP A 34 10.55 -1.56 10.44
N LYS A 35 9.64 -2.53 10.39
CA LYS A 35 9.18 -3.10 9.12
C LYS A 35 8.19 -2.15 8.46
N GLY A 36 8.35 -1.94 7.16
CA GLY A 36 7.42 -1.19 6.33
C GLY A 36 6.06 -1.87 6.24
N MET A 37 5.15 -1.26 5.49
CA MET A 37 3.85 -1.87 5.20
C MET A 37 3.76 -2.29 3.74
N THR A 38 2.94 -3.30 3.46
CA THR A 38 2.70 -3.76 2.10
C THR A 38 1.21 -3.74 1.82
N VAL A 39 0.79 -3.04 0.77
CA VAL A 39 -0.58 -2.97 0.29
C VAL A 39 -0.66 -3.66 -1.05
N ALA A 40 -1.54 -4.64 -1.17
CA ALA A 40 -1.90 -5.23 -2.45
C ALA A 40 -2.97 -4.38 -3.11
N LEU A 41 -2.79 -4.11 -4.39
CA LEU A 41 -3.74 -3.46 -5.27
C LEU A 41 -4.15 -4.45 -6.35
N LEU A 42 -5.42 -4.42 -6.73
CA LEU A 42 -5.96 -5.19 -7.83
C LEU A 42 -6.99 -4.35 -8.55
N GLN A 43 -6.82 -4.14 -9.85
CA GLN A 43 -7.88 -3.50 -10.62
C GLN A 43 -9.02 -4.50 -10.86
N LYS A 44 -10.25 -4.05 -10.68
CA LYS A 44 -11.43 -4.81 -11.05
C LYS A 44 -11.37 -5.19 -12.54
N ASP A 45 -11.82 -6.40 -12.87
CA ASP A 45 -11.74 -7.01 -14.20
C ASP A 45 -10.31 -7.31 -14.71
N THR A 46 -9.31 -7.29 -13.82
CA THR A 46 -7.93 -7.69 -14.14
C THR A 46 -7.41 -8.81 -13.26
N GLN A 47 -6.40 -9.54 -13.73
CA GLN A 47 -5.70 -10.56 -12.94
C GLN A 47 -4.33 -10.10 -12.43
N ARG A 48 -3.83 -8.94 -12.88
CA ARG A 48 -2.52 -8.43 -12.48
C ARG A 48 -2.64 -7.42 -11.35
N GLY A 49 -2.30 -7.87 -10.14
CA GLY A 49 -2.18 -6.97 -9.00
C GLY A 49 -0.87 -6.16 -9.01
N ALA A 50 -0.83 -5.08 -8.24
CA ALA A 50 0.39 -4.41 -7.81
C ALA A 50 0.57 -4.58 -6.30
N LEU A 51 1.81 -4.58 -5.84
CA LEU A 51 2.13 -4.54 -4.42
C LEU A 51 2.84 -3.22 -4.16
N LEU A 52 2.22 -2.35 -3.37
CA LEU A 52 2.85 -1.14 -2.89
C LEU A 52 3.55 -1.44 -1.58
N GLU A 53 4.86 -1.34 -1.57
CA GLU A 53 5.66 -1.36 -0.36
C GLU A 53 5.92 0.07 0.08
N PHE A 54 5.39 0.41 1.25
CA PHE A 54 5.66 1.70 1.87
C PHE A 54 6.74 1.52 2.92
N PRO A 55 7.84 2.27 2.86
CA PRO A 55 8.87 2.26 3.88
C PRO A 55 8.27 2.79 5.20
N PRO A 56 8.84 2.40 6.34
CA PRO A 56 8.39 2.91 7.61
C PRO A 56 8.54 4.44 7.65
N PRO A 57 7.46 5.19 7.93
CA PRO A 57 7.53 6.64 7.90
C PRO A 57 8.62 7.15 8.84
N LYS A 58 9.40 8.14 8.39
CA LYS A 58 10.52 8.72 9.16
C LYS A 58 10.11 9.24 10.54
N ARG A 59 8.82 9.55 10.72
CA ARG A 59 8.22 9.91 12.02
C ARG A 59 8.25 8.75 13.03
N LEU A 60 8.03 7.52 12.58
CA LEU A 60 8.18 6.31 13.39
C LEU A 60 9.65 6.04 13.72
N LEU A 61 10.56 6.27 12.76
CA LEU A 61 12.01 6.20 13.00
C LEU A 61 12.47 7.20 14.07
N LYS A 62 11.78 8.35 14.22
CA LYS A 62 12.04 9.35 15.27
C LYS A 62 11.44 9.01 16.64
N GLY A 63 10.95 7.79 16.84
CA GLY A 63 10.42 7.33 18.14
C GLY A 63 9.04 7.88 18.49
N LEU A 64 8.36 8.54 17.54
CA LEU A 64 6.97 8.94 17.75
C LEU A 64 6.08 7.69 17.81
N GLN A 65 5.22 7.64 18.83
CA GLN A 65 4.26 6.56 19.06
C GLN A 65 3.50 6.22 17.77
N ARG A 66 3.07 4.96 17.64
CA ARG A 66 2.20 4.40 16.59
C ARG A 66 0.86 5.15 16.55
N GLY A 67 0.87 6.44 16.21
CA GLY A 67 -0.33 7.15 15.82
C GLY A 67 -0.94 6.34 14.70
N ARG A 68 -2.20 5.93 14.90
CA ARG A 68 -2.96 5.03 14.05
C ARG A 68 -2.58 5.30 12.59
N LEU A 69 -1.81 4.41 11.99
CA LEU A 69 -1.36 4.62 10.62
C LEU A 69 -2.57 4.30 9.73
N GLN A 70 -3.33 5.34 9.43
CA GLN A 70 -4.59 5.21 8.71
C GLN A 70 -4.27 5.13 7.23
N VAL A 71 -4.13 3.91 6.71
CA VAL A 71 -4.23 3.68 5.27
C VAL A 71 -5.65 4.10 4.87
N SER A 72 -5.74 5.28 4.30
CA SER A 72 -6.99 5.87 3.82
C SER A 72 -7.07 5.69 2.31
N ASP A 73 -8.26 5.66 1.76
CA ASP A 73 -8.52 5.63 0.31
C ASP A 73 -7.69 6.68 -0.46
N ALA A 74 -7.49 7.88 0.11
CA ALA A 74 -6.66 8.92 -0.48
C ALA A 74 -5.17 8.56 -0.61
N ILE A 75 -4.58 7.84 0.35
CA ILE A 75 -3.18 7.38 0.29
C ILE A 75 -3.06 6.29 -0.76
N VAL A 76 -4.02 5.36 -0.76
CA VAL A 76 -4.08 4.26 -1.73
C VAL A 76 -4.26 4.80 -3.15
N SER A 77 -5.16 5.76 -3.36
CA SER A 77 -5.42 6.38 -4.65
C SER A 77 -4.17 7.11 -5.18
N ARG A 78 -3.43 7.80 -4.30
CA ARG A 78 -2.12 8.37 -4.64
C ARG A 78 -1.11 7.29 -5.04
N GLY A 79 -0.98 6.23 -4.25
CA GLY A 79 -0.08 5.12 -4.54
C GLY A 79 -0.41 4.39 -5.85
N ILE A 80 -1.70 4.19 -6.15
CA ILE A 80 -2.17 3.66 -7.43
C ILE A 80 -1.73 4.58 -8.56
N ARG A 81 -1.98 5.89 -8.44
CA ARG A 81 -1.59 6.87 -9.46
C ARG A 81 -0.07 6.93 -9.64
N ALA A 82 0.70 6.88 -8.57
CA ALA A 82 2.16 6.81 -8.62
C ALA A 82 2.64 5.53 -9.32
N ALA A 83 2.03 4.37 -9.02
CA ALA A 83 2.32 3.13 -9.72
C ALA A 83 1.98 3.22 -11.22
N LEU A 84 0.81 3.76 -11.58
CA LEU A 84 0.42 3.99 -12.98
C LEU A 84 1.43 4.91 -13.69
N LEU A 85 1.83 6.01 -13.06
CA LEU A 85 2.86 6.93 -13.57
C LEU A 85 4.25 6.26 -13.69
N ALA A 86 4.56 5.32 -12.80
CA ALA A 86 5.77 4.51 -12.86
C ALA A 86 5.73 3.40 -13.93
N GLY A 87 4.65 3.30 -14.71
CA GLY A 87 4.48 2.30 -15.76
C GLY A 87 3.81 1.01 -15.30
N TRP A 88 3.05 1.04 -14.21
CA TRP A 88 2.16 -0.06 -13.86
C TRP A 88 1.03 -0.17 -14.88
N GLU A 89 0.97 -1.31 -15.55
CA GLU A 89 -0.10 -1.62 -16.49
C GLU A 89 -0.97 -2.76 -15.94
N PRO A 90 -2.12 -2.46 -15.30
CA PRO A 90 -3.05 -3.46 -14.80
C PRO A 90 -3.70 -4.31 -15.90
N ALA A 91 -3.84 -3.75 -17.12
CA ALA A 91 -4.31 -4.47 -18.30
C ALA A 91 -3.27 -5.44 -18.89
N SER A 92 -1.99 -5.30 -18.52
CA SER A 92 -0.92 -6.14 -19.04
C SER A 92 -0.91 -7.49 -18.33
N ARG A 93 -0.66 -8.58 -19.06
CA ARG A 93 -0.66 -9.95 -18.49
C ARG A 93 0.73 -10.29 -17.93
N GLY A 94 0.81 -10.59 -16.62
CA GLY A 94 2.08 -10.97 -16.01
C GLY A 94 2.06 -11.06 -14.47
N LYS A 95 3.24 -11.26 -13.88
CA LYS A 95 3.43 -11.31 -12.41
C LYS A 95 3.07 -9.95 -11.77
N PRO A 96 2.60 -9.96 -10.51
CA PRO A 96 2.36 -8.74 -9.77
C PRO A 96 3.67 -7.95 -9.61
N VAL A 97 3.59 -6.64 -9.86
CA VAL A 97 4.76 -5.75 -9.78
C VAL A 97 4.78 -5.12 -8.40
N VAL A 98 5.97 -5.08 -7.82
CA VAL A 98 6.20 -4.42 -6.55
C VAL A 98 6.69 -3.01 -6.81
N PHE A 99 6.01 -2.02 -6.26
CA PHE A 99 6.38 -0.62 -6.32
C PHE A 99 6.70 -0.14 -4.91
N THR A 100 7.89 0.41 -4.74
CA THR A 100 8.23 1.11 -3.50
C THR A 100 7.70 2.53 -3.60
N VAL A 101 6.77 2.90 -2.73
CA VAL A 101 6.18 4.25 -2.71
C VAL A 101 6.67 4.96 -1.47
N ASP A 102 7.07 6.23 -1.57
CA ASP A 102 7.49 6.96 -0.37
C ASP A 102 6.31 7.11 0.62
N ALA A 103 6.58 7.47 1.87
CA ALA A 103 5.57 7.47 2.93
C ALA A 103 4.37 8.43 2.68
N ASP A 104 4.46 9.28 1.65
CA ASP A 104 3.43 10.21 1.19
C ASP A 104 2.63 9.71 -0.03
N GLY A 105 3.05 8.61 -0.66
CA GLY A 105 2.39 8.09 -1.86
C GLY A 105 2.85 8.74 -3.19
N ASN A 106 4.07 9.29 -3.22
CA ASN A 106 4.66 9.96 -4.39
C ASN A 106 5.73 9.11 -5.09
#